data_AF-A0A2S0HX70-F1
#
_entry.id   AF-A0A2S0HX70-F1
#
_cell.length_a   1.000
_cell.length_b   1.000
_cell.length_c   1.000
_cell.angle_alpha   90.00
_cell.angle_beta   90.00
_cell.angle_gamma   90.00
#
_symmetry.space_group_name_H-M   'P 1'
#
loop_
_entity.id
_entity.type
_entity.pdbx_description
1 polymer ?
#
loop_
_entity_poly.entity_id
_entity_poly.type
_entity_poly.pdbx_seq_one_letter_code
_entity_poly.pdbx_strand_id
1 'polypeptide(L)' 'MEVNNKRANSLEITNKYLTKPECAKLIKSAPSTVDKYRRLGILQGYKIGGKILFKLAEVEAALIKV' A
#
# COMPACT_ATOMS: atom_id res chain seq x y z
N MET A 1 -5.12 -25.09 31.40
CA MET A 1 -4.38 -23.89 30.97
C MET A 1 -4.80 -23.59 29.55
N GLU A 2 -5.48 -22.46 29.37
CA GLU A 2 -6.06 -22.02 28.10
C GLU A 2 -4.93 -21.54 27.17
N VAL A 3 -4.66 -22.31 26.10
CA VAL A 3 -3.59 -22.00 25.15
C VAL A 3 -4.08 -20.96 24.14
N ASN A 4 -3.84 -19.70 24.49
CA ASN A 4 -3.90 -18.56 23.57
C ASN A 4 -2.85 -18.73 22.46
N ASN A 5 -3.30 -18.94 21.22
CA ASN A 5 -2.52 -18.55 20.04
C ASN A 5 -3.41 -17.97 18.94
N LYS A 6 -4.07 -16.85 19.23
CA LYS A 6 -4.55 -15.92 18.19
C LYS A 6 -3.35 -15.10 17.69
N ARG A 7 -2.55 -15.66 16.79
CA ARG A 7 -1.63 -14.88 15.96
C ARG A 7 -1.61 -15.47 14.55
N ALA A 8 -2.74 -15.33 13.87
CA ALA A 8 -2.76 -15.29 12.40
C ALA A 8 -1.92 -14.08 11.97
N ASN A 9 -0.59 -14.22 12.00
CA ASN A 9 0.34 -13.13 11.77
C ASN A 9 1.08 -13.38 10.46
N SER A 10 0.95 -12.41 9.57
CA SER A 10 1.95 -12.02 8.56
C SER A 10 2.11 -12.86 7.28
N LEU A 11 1.06 -13.13 6.49
CA LEU A 11 1.26 -13.49 5.07
C LEU A 11 0.23 -12.93 4.07
N GLU A 12 -0.95 -12.44 4.51
CA GLU A 12 -2.01 -11.94 3.60
C GLU A 12 -1.84 -10.47 3.16
N ILE A 13 -0.78 -9.79 3.58
CA ILE A 13 -0.48 -8.41 3.18
C ILE A 13 0.16 -8.34 1.77
N THR A 14 0.52 -9.49 1.20
CA THR A 14 1.60 -9.57 0.21
C THR A 14 1.18 -9.19 -1.23
N ASN A 15 -0.11 -9.22 -1.59
CA ASN A 15 -0.49 -9.09 -3.01
C ASN A 15 -1.72 -8.22 -3.31
N LYS A 16 -2.15 -7.36 -2.37
CA LYS A 16 -3.26 -6.46 -2.67
C LYS A 16 -2.78 -5.26 -3.48
N TYR A 17 -3.21 -5.20 -4.73
CA TYR A 17 -3.02 -4.05 -5.60
C TYR A 17 -4.14 -3.04 -5.38
N LEU A 18 -3.76 -1.79 -5.18
CA LEU A 18 -4.65 -0.67 -4.93
C LEU A 18 -4.63 0.26 -6.13
N THR A 19 -5.80 0.77 -6.47
CA THR A 19 -5.90 1.87 -7.43
C THR A 19 -5.49 3.18 -6.77
N LYS A 20 -5.17 4.19 -7.58
CA LYS A 20 -4.82 5.54 -7.11
C LYS A 20 -5.76 6.11 -6.01
N PRO A 21 -7.11 6.06 -6.15
CA PRO A 21 -8.00 6.56 -5.10
C PRO A 21 -7.99 5.70 -3.82
N GLU A 22 -7.82 4.40 -3.93
CA GLU A 22 -7.72 3.52 -2.75
C GLU A 22 -6.41 3.73 -1.99
N CYS A 23 -5.31 3.88 -2.72
CA CYS A 23 -4.01 4.25 -2.16
C CYS A 23 -4.09 5.59 -1.40
N ALA A 24 -4.80 6.57 -1.96
CA ALA A 24 -5.03 7.88 -1.33
C ALA A 24 -5.80 7.76 -0.01
N LYS A 25 -6.86 6.94 0.04
CA LYS A 25 -7.62 6.68 1.27
C LYS A 25 -6.78 6.01 2.35
N LEU A 26 -5.94 5.03 1.98
CA LEU A 26 -5.07 4.33 2.92
C LEU A 26 -4.04 5.26 3.56
N ILE A 27 -3.40 6.10 2.75
CA ILE A 27 -2.42 7.12 3.21
C ILE A 27 -3.15 8.28 3.90
N LYS A 28 -4.50 8.32 3.88
CA LYS A 28 -5.34 9.47 4.29
C LYS A 28 -4.84 10.79 3.69
N SER A 29 -4.41 10.74 2.42
CA SER A 29 -3.87 11.89 1.71
C SER A 29 -4.60 12.10 0.38
N ALA A 30 -4.37 13.25 -0.24
CA ALA A 30 -4.97 13.56 -1.52
C ALA A 30 -4.42 12.64 -2.63
N PRO A 31 -5.23 12.29 -3.65
CA PRO A 31 -4.75 11.53 -4.81
C PRO A 31 -3.62 12.25 -5.57
N SER A 32 -3.55 13.58 -5.45
CA SER A 32 -2.45 14.40 -5.96
C SER A 32 -1.13 14.14 -5.22
N THR A 33 -1.19 13.88 -3.91
CA THR A 33 -0.01 13.51 -3.11
C THR A 33 0.52 12.15 -3.52
N VAL A 34 -0.37 11.18 -3.81
CA VAL A 34 0.02 9.86 -4.34
C VAL A 34 0.74 10.01 -5.69
N ASP A 35 0.28 10.91 -6.56
CA ASP A 35 1.00 11.20 -7.82
C ASP A 35 2.37 11.82 -7.56
N LYS A 36 2.47 12.77 -6.63
CA LYS A 36 3.76 13.34 -6.20
C LYS A 36 4.69 12.25 -5.66
N TYR A 37 4.24 11.40 -4.74
CA TYR A 37 5.06 10.32 -4.18
C TYR A 37 5.51 9.32 -5.24
N ARG A 38 4.68 9.03 -6.23
CA ARG A 38 5.10 8.24 -7.39
C ARG A 38 6.19 8.95 -8.20
N ARG A 39 6.04 10.25 -8.49
CA ARG A 39 7.05 11.05 -9.22
C ARG A 39 8.36 11.20 -8.45
N LEU A 40 8.26 11.29 -7.12
CA LEU A 40 9.39 11.37 -6.20
C LEU A 40 10.08 10.01 -5.99
N GLY A 41 9.50 8.91 -6.49
CA GLY A 41 10.04 7.55 -6.31
C GLY A 41 9.79 6.94 -4.91
N ILE A 42 8.97 7.60 -4.09
CA ILE A 42 8.58 7.12 -2.75
C ILE A 42 7.57 5.96 -2.87
N LEU A 43 6.69 6.02 -3.87
CA LEU A 43 5.70 4.98 -4.15
C LEU A 43 5.94 4.33 -5.51
N GLN A 44 5.99 3.00 -5.53
CA GLN A 44 6.15 2.24 -6.75
C GLN A 44 4.79 1.97 -7.41
N GLY A 45 4.59 2.57 -8.58
CA GLY A 45 3.40 2.38 -9.40
C GLY A 45 3.62 1.32 -10.47
N TYR A 46 2.82 0.26 -10.43
CA TYR A 46 2.82 -0.84 -11.40
C TYR A 46 1.77 -0.59 -12.46
N LYS A 47 2.19 -0.52 -13.73
CA LYS A 47 1.25 -0.42 -14.85
C LYS A 47 0.78 -1.83 -15.23
N ILE A 48 -0.47 -2.15 -14.94
CA ILE A 48 -1.09 -3.45 -15.22
C ILE A 48 -2.35 -3.19 -16.05
N GLY A 49 -2.40 -3.72 -17.28
CA GLY A 49 -3.59 -3.62 -18.15
C GLY A 49 -4.06 -2.18 -18.43
N GLY A 50 -3.15 -1.21 -18.53
CA GLY A 50 -3.47 0.20 -18.79
C GLY A 50 -3.84 1.03 -17.55
N LYS A 51 -3.92 0.41 -16.37
CA LYS A 51 -4.14 1.10 -15.09
C LYS A 51 -2.86 1.13 -14.27
N ILE A 52 -2.69 2.19 -13.49
CA ILE A 52 -1.60 2.28 -12.51
C ILE A 52 -2.13 1.76 -11.17
N LEU A 53 -1.49 0.70 -10.69
CA LEU A 53 -1.79 0.05 -9.43
C LEU A 53 -0.60 0.17 -8.48
N PHE A 54 -0.86 0.17 -7.19
CA PHE A 54 0.13 0.30 -6.14
C PHE A 54 0.05 -0.91 -5.23
N LYS A 55 1.19 -1.52 -4.87
CA LYS A 55 1.19 -2.62 -3.90
C LYS A 55 0.94 -2.05 -2.50
N LEU A 56 -0.04 -2.60 -1.79
CA LEU A 56 -0.37 -2.18 -0.43
C LEU A 56 0.85 -2.27 0.51
N ALA A 57 1.61 -3.36 0.43
CA ALA A 57 2.81 -3.54 1.24
C ALA A 57 3.88 -2.43 1.02
N GLU A 58 4.08 -1.99 -0.22
CA GLU A 58 5.02 -0.90 -0.51
C GLU A 58 4.48 0.46 -0.04
N VAL A 59 3.17 0.65 -0.14
CA VAL A 59 2.50 1.86 0.35
C VAL A 59 2.64 2.01 1.86
N GLU A 60 2.39 0.93 2.62
CA GLU A 60 2.57 0.94 4.06
C GLU A 60 4.04 1.11 4.45
N ALA A 61 4.96 0.43 3.77
CA ALA A 61 6.39 0.58 4.01
C ALA A 61 6.89 2.01 3.75
N ALA A 62 6.37 2.69 2.72
CA ALA A 62 6.67 4.09 2.44
C ALA A 62 6.12 5.04 3.51
N LEU A 63 4.99 4.70 4.13
CA LEU A 63 4.39 5.49 5.21
C LEU A 63 5.19 5.39 6.52
N ILE A 64 5.81 4.24 6.79
CA ILE A 64 6.60 4.01 8.01
C ILE A 64 7.96 4.73 7.94
N LYS A 65 8.45 5.04 6.73
CA LYS A 65 9.80 5.57 6.50
C LYS A 65 9.89 7.10 6.42
N VAL A 66 8.79 7.82 6.66
CA VAL A 66 8.74 9.29 6.64
C VAL A 66 9.04 9.91 8.00
#